data_AF-A0A430FBN5-F1
#
_entry.id   AF-A0A430FBN5-F1
#
_cell.length_a   1.000
_cell.length_b   1.000
_cell.length_c   1.000
_cell.angle_alpha   90.00
_cell.angle_beta   90.00
_cell.angle_gamma   90.00
#
_symmetry.space_group_name_H-M   'P 1'
#
loop_
_entity.id
_entity.type
_entity.pdbx_description
1 polymer ?
#
loop_
_entity_poly.entity_id
_entity_poly.type
_entity_poly.pdbx_seq_one_letter_code
_entity_poly.pdbx_strand_id
1 'polypeptide(L)'
;MDSITTAKTLIDQDYVRWNPGEEDFTPSDATLEAAFSILAPCEFDRAALDRWARDRADTAGYATFFGSAENAIDESNIKTCEAILDDLGENCREVRDGLEVEIFYEMPMYHGWEQTPTIAAAFMYGAERFIEDEYAILDEDDYIEREEKWLWETFTWTVGDRIPEDVDPEYVYLAWRDDAEPYSGGPGPETDKLPAYIAKARIMTANA
;
A
#
# COMPACT_ATOMS: atom_id res chain seq x y z
N MET A 1 36.80 -9.03 -9.98
CA MET A 1 35.97 -7.82 -9.80
C MET A 1 34.97 -8.17 -8.72
N ASP A 2 34.97 -7.38 -7.65
CA ASP A 2 34.03 -7.53 -6.54
C ASP A 2 32.63 -7.08 -6.99
N SER A 3 31.57 -7.76 -6.56
CA SER A 3 30.19 -7.53 -7.01
C SER A 3 29.74 -6.08 -6.82
N ILE A 4 30.31 -5.41 -5.81
CA ILE A 4 30.10 -4.00 -5.50
C ILE A 4 30.66 -3.07 -6.60
N THR A 5 31.81 -3.42 -7.20
CA THR A 5 32.40 -2.61 -8.29
C THR A 5 31.58 -2.76 -9.57
N THR A 6 31.04 -3.95 -9.82
CA THR A 6 30.14 -4.20 -10.96
C THR A 6 28.80 -3.49 -10.78
N ALA A 7 28.21 -3.51 -9.59
CA ALA A 7 26.98 -2.76 -9.30
C ALA A 7 27.17 -1.25 -9.49
N LYS A 8 28.27 -0.67 -8.97
CA LYS A 8 28.60 0.75 -9.17
C LYS A 8 28.79 1.12 -10.64
N THR A 9 29.44 0.25 -11.42
CA THR A 9 29.69 0.51 -12.84
C THR A 9 28.40 0.44 -13.67
N LEU A 10 27.45 -0.44 -13.30
CA LEU A 10 26.13 -0.50 -13.96
C LEU A 10 25.26 0.71 -13.60
N ILE A 11 25.29 1.15 -12.34
CA ILE A 11 24.60 2.37 -11.89
C ILE A 11 25.18 3.60 -12.60
N ASP A 12 26.50 3.76 -12.66
CA ASP A 12 27.15 4.89 -13.33
C ASP A 12 26.90 4.90 -14.85
N GLN A 13 26.78 3.72 -15.48
CA GLN A 13 26.51 3.61 -16.92
C GLN A 13 25.04 3.90 -17.28
N ASP A 14 24.09 3.53 -16.43
CA ASP A 14 22.69 3.87 -16.64
C ASP A 14 22.40 5.33 -16.26
N TYR A 15 23.03 5.87 -15.21
CA TYR A 15 22.83 7.28 -14.78
C TYR A 15 23.17 8.30 -15.89
N VAL A 16 24.26 8.06 -16.64
CA VAL A 16 24.64 8.90 -17.79
C VAL A 16 23.65 8.79 -18.96
N ARG A 17 22.89 7.69 -19.04
CA ARG A 17 21.92 7.43 -20.11
C ARG A 17 20.59 8.17 -19.90
N TRP A 18 20.22 8.48 -18.66
CA TRP A 18 18.93 9.10 -18.33
C TRP A 18 18.98 10.64 -18.20
N ASN A 19 20.15 11.24 -17.97
CA ASN A 19 20.25 12.69 -17.71
C ASN A 19 21.15 13.49 -18.69
N PRO A 20 20.83 13.55 -20.00
CA PRO A 20 21.46 14.52 -20.89
C PRO A 20 20.67 15.84 -20.88
N GLY A 21 20.76 16.61 -19.79
CA GLY A 21 20.52 18.07 -19.83
C GLY A 21 19.23 18.65 -19.23
N GLU A 22 18.58 18.00 -18.27
CA GLU A 22 17.52 18.65 -17.50
C GLU A 22 18.12 19.40 -16.29
N GLU A 23 17.66 20.63 -16.06
CA GLU A 23 17.86 21.29 -14.76
C GLU A 23 17.19 20.41 -13.71
N ASP A 24 17.92 19.99 -12.67
CA ASP A 24 17.39 19.19 -11.57
C ASP A 24 16.03 19.76 -11.12
N PHE A 25 14.93 19.07 -11.43
CA PHE A 25 13.61 19.51 -11.03
C PHE A 25 13.52 19.46 -9.50
N THR A 26 13.55 20.62 -8.88
CA THR A 26 13.39 20.78 -7.44
C THR A 26 12.07 21.51 -7.21
N PRO A 27 11.05 20.85 -6.64
CA PRO A 27 9.81 21.52 -6.27
C PRO A 27 10.06 22.68 -5.31
N SER A 28 9.27 23.76 -5.42
CA SER A 28 9.35 24.87 -4.48
C SER A 28 8.81 24.46 -3.11
N ASP A 29 9.27 25.11 -2.04
CA ASP A 29 8.76 24.86 -0.68
C ASP A 29 7.24 25.02 -0.60
N ALA A 30 6.68 26.04 -1.26
CA ALA A 30 5.23 26.26 -1.32
C ALA A 30 4.48 25.10 -2.01
N THR A 31 5.11 24.45 -2.99
CA THR A 31 4.54 23.28 -3.67
C THR A 31 4.55 22.05 -2.76
N LEU A 32 5.65 21.84 -2.03
CA LEU A 32 5.76 20.74 -1.07
C LEU A 32 4.80 20.91 0.11
N GLU A 33 4.66 22.14 0.62
CA GLU A 33 3.68 22.48 1.65
C GLU A 33 2.24 22.23 1.18
N ALA A 34 1.91 22.62 -0.05
CA ALA A 34 0.60 22.38 -0.63
C ALA A 34 0.28 20.87 -0.72
N ALA A 35 1.24 20.05 -1.18
CA ALA A 35 1.07 18.60 -1.25
C ALA A 35 0.87 17.98 0.14
N PHE A 36 1.68 18.37 1.13
CA PHE A 36 1.56 17.90 2.50
C PHE A 36 0.18 18.22 3.11
N SER A 37 -0.35 19.41 2.82
CA SER A 37 -1.63 19.90 3.36
C SER A 37 -2.87 19.14 2.88
N ILE A 38 -2.74 18.29 1.86
CA ILE A 38 -3.86 17.50 1.33
C ILE A 38 -4.37 16.50 2.38
N LEU A 39 -3.47 15.92 3.19
CA LEU A 39 -3.82 14.89 4.18
C LEU A 39 -3.49 15.28 5.63
N ALA A 40 -2.51 16.15 5.86
CA ALA A 40 -2.06 16.48 7.20
C ALA A 40 -2.42 17.93 7.60
N PRO A 41 -3.17 18.17 8.70
CA PRO A 41 -3.51 19.51 9.17
C PRO A 41 -2.41 20.18 10.02
N CYS A 42 -1.20 19.61 10.05
CA CYS A 42 -0.10 20.09 10.89
C CYS A 42 0.87 21.02 10.14
N GLU A 43 1.71 21.72 10.91
CA GLU A 43 2.76 22.56 10.34
C GLU A 43 3.77 21.71 9.57
N PHE A 44 4.12 22.15 8.35
CA PHE A 44 5.10 21.48 7.51
C PHE A 44 6.50 21.62 8.11
N ASP A 45 7.06 20.49 8.58
CA ASP A 45 8.45 20.42 9.04
C ASP A 45 9.36 19.91 7.93
N ARG A 46 10.01 20.84 7.22
CA ARG A 46 10.94 20.52 6.13
C ARG A 46 12.10 19.63 6.58
N ALA A 47 12.66 19.87 7.77
CA ALA A 47 13.78 19.08 8.24
C ALA A 47 13.37 17.65 8.60
N ALA A 48 12.14 17.46 9.06
CA ALA A 48 11.59 16.12 9.29
C ALA A 48 11.28 15.40 7.97
N LEU A 49 10.71 16.09 6.97
CA LEU A 49 10.54 15.54 5.62
C LEU A 49 11.88 15.09 5.02
N ASP A 50 12.91 15.94 5.06
CA ASP A 50 14.22 15.63 4.49
C ASP A 50 14.85 14.39 5.14
N ARG A 51 14.62 14.19 6.45
CA ARG A 51 15.05 12.96 7.16
C ARG A 51 14.22 11.75 6.74
N TRP A 52 12.90 11.90 6.76
CA TRP A 52 11.95 10.84 6.40
C TRP A 52 12.24 10.29 4.99
N ALA A 53 12.44 11.18 4.02
CA ALA A 53 12.70 10.81 2.63
C ALA A 53 14.05 10.10 2.49
N ARG A 54 15.09 10.58 3.18
CA ARG A 54 16.42 9.95 3.19
C ARG A 54 16.42 8.56 3.81
N ASP A 55 15.67 8.37 4.90
CA ASP A 55 15.63 7.09 5.61
C ASP A 55 14.86 6.01 4.83
N ARG A 56 13.96 6.41 3.92
CA ARG A 56 13.15 5.51 3.08
C ARG A 56 13.67 5.30 1.67
N ALA A 57 14.58 6.14 1.21
CA ALA A 57 15.14 6.02 -0.11
C ALA A 57 16.28 4.99 -0.17
N ASP A 58 16.24 4.14 -1.18
CA ASP A 58 17.29 3.17 -1.47
C ASP A 58 18.53 3.83 -2.11
N THR A 59 19.56 3.03 -2.41
CA THR A 59 20.79 3.52 -3.03
C THR A 59 20.61 4.07 -4.46
N ALA A 60 19.47 3.80 -5.09
CA ALA A 60 19.11 4.31 -6.41
C ALA A 60 18.19 5.54 -6.32
N GLY A 61 17.85 6.01 -5.11
CA GLY A 61 16.97 7.16 -4.91
C GLY A 61 15.48 6.82 -5.00
N TYR A 62 15.11 5.54 -4.99
CA TYR A 62 13.72 5.14 -4.89
C TYR A 62 13.29 5.08 -3.44
N ALA A 63 12.22 5.78 -3.09
CA ALA A 63 11.64 5.69 -1.77
C ALA A 63 10.31 4.93 -1.81
N THR A 64 10.08 4.12 -0.78
CA THR A 64 8.84 3.39 -0.58
C THR A 64 8.00 4.05 0.51
N PHE A 65 6.69 3.90 0.36
CA PHE A 65 5.68 4.25 1.34
C PHE A 65 4.73 3.08 1.50
N PHE A 66 4.38 2.76 2.76
CA PHE A 66 3.85 1.47 3.18
C PHE A 66 4.74 0.29 2.75
N GLY A 67 5.44 -0.33 3.71
CA GLY A 67 6.38 -1.42 3.43
C GLY A 67 5.74 -2.69 2.86
N SER A 68 4.40 -2.79 2.87
CA SER A 68 3.57 -3.73 2.12
C SER A 68 2.11 -3.52 2.52
N ALA A 69 1.15 -3.80 1.63
CA ALA A 69 -0.26 -3.97 2.01
C ALA A 69 -0.47 -5.23 2.87
N GLU A 70 -0.44 -5.11 4.20
CA GLU A 70 -0.61 -6.25 5.11
C GLU A 70 -2.09 -6.61 5.36
N ASN A 71 -2.99 -5.65 5.12
CA ASN A 71 -4.43 -5.78 5.31
C ASN A 71 -5.19 -4.86 4.31
N ALA A 72 -6.52 -4.90 4.34
CA ALA A 72 -7.35 -4.15 3.41
C ALA A 72 -7.30 -2.63 3.64
N ILE A 73 -7.04 -2.16 4.86
CA ILE A 73 -6.86 -0.74 5.16
C ILE A 73 -5.59 -0.23 4.47
N ASP A 74 -4.49 -0.97 4.61
CA ASP A 74 -3.22 -0.61 3.97
C ASP A 74 -3.37 -0.59 2.45
N GLU A 75 -3.99 -1.62 1.85
CA GLU A 75 -4.21 -1.64 0.40
C GLU A 75 -5.11 -0.47 -0.07
N SER A 76 -6.16 -0.16 0.70
CA SER A 76 -7.07 0.94 0.38
C SER A 76 -6.35 2.29 0.43
N ASN A 77 -5.65 2.56 1.54
CA ASN A 77 -4.89 3.80 1.71
C ASN A 77 -3.80 3.96 0.65
N ILE A 78 -3.08 2.88 0.30
CA ILE A 78 -2.12 2.86 -0.80
C ILE A 78 -2.81 3.27 -2.11
N LYS A 79 -3.98 2.72 -2.42
CA LYS A 79 -4.70 3.00 -3.67
C LYS A 79 -5.25 4.43 -3.73
N THR A 80 -5.73 4.97 -2.62
CA THR A 80 -6.10 6.38 -2.53
C THR A 80 -4.89 7.28 -2.75
N CYS A 81 -3.75 6.97 -2.14
CA CYS A 81 -2.51 7.72 -2.33
C CYS A 81 -2.01 7.66 -3.78
N GLU A 82 -2.06 6.50 -4.44
CA GLU A 82 -1.72 6.34 -5.86
C GLU A 82 -2.55 7.26 -6.75
N ALA A 83 -3.88 7.24 -6.58
CA ALA A 83 -4.79 8.06 -7.38
C ALA A 83 -4.52 9.57 -7.20
N ILE A 84 -4.22 10.01 -5.98
CA ILE A 84 -3.88 11.42 -5.72
C ILE A 84 -2.53 11.78 -6.35
N LEU A 85 -1.53 10.91 -6.29
CA LEU A 85 -0.22 11.14 -6.90
C LEU A 85 -0.30 11.20 -8.43
N ASP A 86 -1.13 10.35 -9.03
CA ASP A 86 -1.45 10.41 -10.47
C ASP A 86 -2.09 11.75 -10.84
N ASP A 87 -3.05 12.25 -10.03
CA ASP A 87 -3.70 13.55 -10.22
C ASP A 87 -2.70 14.72 -10.08
N LEU A 88 -1.70 14.57 -9.21
CA LEU A 88 -0.60 15.53 -9.05
C LEU A 88 0.43 15.46 -10.18
N GLY A 89 0.36 14.42 -11.03
CA GLY A 89 1.28 14.21 -12.16
C GLY A 89 2.65 13.67 -11.73
N GLU A 90 2.74 13.05 -10.56
CA GLU A 90 3.99 12.47 -10.06
C GLU A 90 4.24 11.10 -10.69
N ASN A 91 5.49 10.84 -11.10
CA ASN A 91 5.85 9.53 -11.64
C ASN A 91 6.03 8.53 -10.50
N CYS A 92 5.00 7.73 -10.26
CA CYS A 92 5.01 6.63 -9.31
C CYS A 92 4.96 5.30 -10.05
N ARG A 93 5.53 4.24 -9.45
CA ARG A 93 5.35 2.86 -9.91
C ARG A 93 4.83 2.01 -8.76
N GLU A 94 3.75 1.29 -9.01
CA GLU A 94 3.32 0.20 -8.15
C GLU A 94 4.14 -1.05 -8.46
N VAL A 95 4.62 -1.73 -7.43
CA VAL A 95 5.17 -3.08 -7.54
C VAL A 95 4.29 -4.01 -6.70
N ARG A 96 3.90 -5.13 -7.30
CA ARG A 96 3.21 -6.23 -6.62
C ARG A 96 4.08 -7.47 -6.56
N ASP A 97 4.26 -8.00 -5.36
CA ASP A 97 4.80 -9.34 -5.12
C ASP A 97 3.85 -10.13 -4.21
N GLY A 98 3.05 -11.01 -4.82
CA GLY A 98 1.96 -11.70 -4.11
C GLY A 98 0.87 -10.75 -3.63
N LEU A 99 0.68 -10.66 -2.31
CA LEU A 99 -0.26 -9.73 -1.66
C LEU A 99 0.41 -8.41 -1.26
N GLU A 100 1.74 -8.34 -1.34
CA GLU A 100 2.48 -7.13 -1.01
C GLU A 100 2.34 -6.14 -2.18
N VAL A 101 1.88 -4.93 -1.84
CA VAL A 101 1.78 -3.78 -2.74
C VAL A 101 2.67 -2.69 -2.17
N GLU A 102 3.56 -2.15 -2.99
CA GLU A 102 4.40 -1.02 -2.64
C GLU A 102 4.31 0.06 -3.72
N ILE A 103 4.24 1.33 -3.31
CA ILE A 103 4.35 2.47 -4.21
C ILE A 103 5.76 3.04 -4.09
N PHE A 104 6.42 3.14 -5.25
CA PHE A 104 7.73 3.76 -5.38
C PHE A 104 7.62 5.09 -6.12
N TYR A 105 8.37 6.07 -5.66
CA TYR A 105 8.65 7.28 -6.40
C TYR A 105 10.17 7.51 -6.49
N GLU A 106 10.60 8.21 -7.53
CA GLU A 106 12.01 8.54 -7.74
C GLU A 106 12.33 9.89 -7.11
N MET A 107 13.30 9.92 -6.20
CA MET A 107 13.87 11.16 -5.68
C MET A 107 14.98 11.64 -6.62
N PRO A 108 14.93 12.88 -7.13
CA PRO A 108 16.03 13.44 -7.89
C PRO A 108 17.30 13.50 -7.03
N MET A 109 18.44 13.35 -7.69
CA MET A 109 19.76 13.39 -7.05
C MET A 109 20.40 14.75 -7.30
N TYR A 110 20.53 15.58 -6.26
CA TYR A 110 21.26 16.84 -6.28
C TYR A 110 22.74 16.62 -5.95
N HIS A 111 23.63 17.28 -6.71
CA HIS A 111 25.09 17.17 -6.59
C HIS A 111 25.62 15.73 -6.42
N GLY A 112 25.07 14.81 -7.23
CA GLY A 112 25.59 13.47 -7.45
C GLY A 112 25.36 12.46 -6.33
N TRP A 113 24.91 12.87 -5.13
CA TRP A 113 24.68 11.95 -4.00
C TRP A 113 23.60 12.40 -3.00
N GLU A 114 23.10 13.63 -3.04
CA GLU A 114 22.09 14.12 -2.10
C GLU A 114 20.69 14.01 -2.71
N GLN A 115 19.79 13.25 -2.10
CA GLN A 115 18.41 13.14 -2.57
C GLN A 115 17.63 14.43 -2.28
N THR A 116 16.86 14.93 -3.24
CA THR A 116 15.95 16.05 -3.06
C THR A 116 14.50 15.56 -2.88
N PRO A 117 13.75 16.09 -1.91
CA PRO A 117 12.34 15.78 -1.77
C PRO A 117 11.51 16.18 -3.00
N THR A 118 10.60 15.29 -3.38
CA THR A 118 9.58 15.52 -4.43
C THR A 118 8.23 15.89 -3.82
N ILE A 119 7.27 16.27 -4.68
CA ILE A 119 5.87 16.46 -4.26
C ILE A 119 5.33 15.13 -3.72
N ALA A 120 5.65 14.00 -4.36
CA ALA A 120 5.32 12.68 -3.85
C ALA A 120 5.86 12.43 -2.43
N ALA A 121 7.13 12.77 -2.16
CA ALA A 121 7.71 12.61 -0.83
C ALA A 121 6.96 13.42 0.24
N ALA A 122 6.60 14.67 -0.06
CA ALA A 122 5.88 15.53 0.88
C ALA A 122 4.45 15.04 1.14
N PHE A 123 3.74 14.62 0.09
CA PHE A 123 2.40 14.04 0.21
C PHE A 123 2.41 12.76 1.05
N MET A 124 3.31 11.82 0.73
CA MET A 124 3.42 10.54 1.43
C MET A 124 3.85 10.70 2.89
N TYR A 125 4.75 11.64 3.18
CA TYR A 125 5.06 12.02 4.56
C TYR A 125 3.82 12.55 5.31
N GLY A 126 2.97 13.33 4.64
CA GLY A 126 1.70 13.79 5.20
C GLY A 126 0.73 12.64 5.48
N ALA A 127 0.60 11.70 4.54
CA ALA A 127 -0.22 10.51 4.69
C ALA A 127 0.24 9.64 5.87
N GLU A 128 1.55 9.38 5.98
CA GLU A 128 2.12 8.58 7.09
C GLU A 128 1.76 9.20 8.44
N ARG A 129 1.98 10.50 8.59
CA ARG A 129 1.69 11.20 9.84
C ARG A 129 0.21 11.16 10.18
N PHE A 130 -0.65 11.36 9.19
CA PHE A 130 -2.10 11.29 9.40
C PHE A 130 -2.53 9.89 9.87
N ILE A 131 -1.97 8.84 9.27
CA ILE A 131 -2.31 7.45 9.57
C ILE A 131 -1.73 7.01 10.92
N GLU A 132 -0.49 7.39 11.25
CA GLU A 132 0.11 7.10 12.56
C GLU A 132 -0.64 7.79 13.71
N ASP A 133 -1.07 9.04 13.49
CA ASP A 133 -1.73 9.83 14.53
C ASP A 133 -3.21 9.44 14.74
N GLU A 134 -3.94 9.10 13.67
CA GLU A 134 -5.40 8.90 13.70
C GLU A 134 -5.86 7.47 13.32
N TYR A 135 -4.97 6.60 12.85
CA TYR A 135 -5.28 5.28 12.28
C TYR A 135 -6.40 5.35 11.22
N ALA A 136 -6.33 6.38 10.38
CA ALA A 136 -7.43 6.74 9.49
C ALA A 136 -7.54 5.83 8.25
N ILE A 137 -8.78 5.66 7.79
CA ILE A 137 -9.12 5.09 6.49
C ILE A 137 -9.35 6.27 5.54
N LEU A 138 -8.58 6.34 4.46
CA LEU A 138 -8.62 7.47 3.52
C LEU A 138 -9.85 7.42 2.60
N ASP A 139 -10.31 6.22 2.27
CA ASP A 139 -11.52 5.97 1.48
C ASP A 139 -12.30 4.81 2.11
N GLU A 140 -13.38 5.13 2.85
CA GLU A 140 -14.19 4.13 3.55
C GLU A 140 -14.91 3.18 2.59
N ASP A 141 -15.33 3.66 1.42
CA ASP A 141 -16.06 2.84 0.45
C ASP A 141 -15.11 1.82 -0.20
N ASP A 142 -13.92 2.27 -0.64
CA ASP A 142 -12.89 1.36 -1.19
C ASP A 142 -12.40 0.38 -0.12
N TYR A 143 -12.22 0.81 1.13
CA TYR A 143 -11.88 -0.10 2.23
C TYR A 143 -12.93 -1.20 2.42
N ILE A 144 -14.23 -0.85 2.49
CA ILE A 144 -15.30 -1.83 2.71
C ILE A 144 -15.30 -2.89 1.58
N GLU A 145 -15.13 -2.45 0.33
CA GLU A 145 -15.08 -3.35 -0.81
C GLU A 145 -13.86 -4.29 -0.76
N ARG A 146 -12.68 -3.76 -0.39
CA ARG A 146 -11.45 -4.55 -0.26
C ARG A 146 -11.50 -5.52 0.90
N GLU A 147 -12.01 -5.08 2.05
CA GLU A 147 -12.19 -5.91 3.23
C GLU A 147 -13.04 -7.13 2.89
N GLU A 148 -14.18 -6.91 2.23
CA GLU A 148 -15.07 -7.99 1.82
C GLU A 148 -14.37 -8.98 0.87
N LYS A 149 -13.64 -8.46 -0.11
CA LYS A 149 -12.89 -9.28 -1.06
C LYS A 149 -11.81 -10.11 -0.36
N TRP A 150 -11.05 -9.50 0.54
CA TRP A 150 -9.94 -10.14 1.25
C TRP A 150 -10.44 -11.25 2.17
N LEU A 151 -11.56 -11.01 2.87
CA LEU A 151 -12.24 -12.00 3.69
C LEU A 151 -12.75 -13.18 2.86
N TRP A 152 -13.37 -12.90 1.71
CA TRP A 152 -13.85 -13.94 0.80
C TRP A 152 -12.71 -14.79 0.24
N GLU A 153 -11.62 -14.18 -0.22
CA GLU A 153 -10.44 -14.87 -0.73
C GLU A 153 -9.77 -15.73 0.35
N THR A 154 -9.58 -15.18 1.55
CA THR A 154 -9.05 -15.92 2.71
C THR A 154 -9.93 -17.12 3.05
N PHE A 155 -11.25 -16.94 3.06
CA PHE A 155 -12.20 -18.01 3.33
C PHE A 155 -12.13 -19.12 2.29
N THR A 156 -12.28 -18.77 1.02
CA THR A 156 -12.30 -19.72 -0.09
C THR A 156 -10.97 -20.46 -0.22
N TRP A 157 -9.84 -19.78 -0.02
CA TRP A 157 -8.53 -20.42 -0.02
C TRP A 157 -8.36 -21.43 1.11
N THR A 158 -8.89 -21.14 2.30
CA THR A 158 -8.70 -21.99 3.49
C THR A 158 -9.63 -23.20 3.50
N VAL A 159 -10.90 -23.02 3.14
CA VAL A 159 -11.94 -24.06 3.28
C VAL A 159 -12.79 -24.30 2.04
N GLY A 160 -12.66 -23.50 0.97
CA GLY A 160 -13.52 -23.55 -0.22
C GLY A 160 -13.65 -24.95 -0.82
N ASP A 161 -12.52 -25.63 -1.03
CA ASP A 161 -12.47 -26.99 -1.61
C ASP A 161 -13.11 -28.08 -0.73
N ARG A 162 -13.39 -27.75 0.53
CA ARG A 162 -13.98 -28.67 1.52
C ARG A 162 -15.49 -28.48 1.67
N ILE A 163 -16.04 -27.45 1.03
CA ILE A 163 -17.48 -27.19 1.03
C ILE A 163 -18.15 -28.22 0.09
N PRO A 164 -19.17 -28.95 0.56
CA PRO A 164 -19.91 -29.88 -0.28
C PRO A 164 -20.56 -29.17 -1.48
N GLU A 165 -20.56 -29.81 -2.65
CA GLU A 165 -21.13 -29.27 -3.88
C GLU A 165 -22.64 -28.93 -3.77
N ASP A 166 -23.36 -29.55 -2.83
CA ASP A 166 -24.77 -29.31 -2.56
C ASP A 166 -25.03 -28.09 -1.66
N VAL A 167 -24.00 -27.39 -1.21
CA VAL A 167 -24.08 -26.24 -0.32
C VAL A 167 -23.46 -25.03 -1.00
N ASP A 168 -24.21 -23.94 -1.04
CA ASP A 168 -23.72 -22.67 -1.59
C ASP A 168 -22.61 -22.09 -0.70
N PRO A 169 -21.37 -21.92 -1.23
CA PRO A 169 -20.25 -21.35 -0.49
C PRO A 169 -20.52 -19.97 0.09
N GLU A 170 -21.37 -19.17 -0.55
CA GLU A 170 -21.71 -17.82 -0.08
C GLU A 170 -22.41 -17.88 1.29
N TYR A 171 -23.35 -18.81 1.48
CA TYR A 171 -24.01 -18.98 2.77
C TYR A 171 -23.09 -19.55 3.85
N VAL A 172 -22.10 -20.37 3.48
CA VAL A 172 -21.09 -20.87 4.44
C VAL A 172 -20.16 -19.75 4.88
N TYR A 173 -19.77 -18.90 3.96
CA TYR A 173 -19.01 -17.68 4.25
C TYR A 173 -19.78 -16.73 5.16
N LEU A 174 -21.05 -16.46 4.87
CA LEU A 174 -21.91 -15.63 5.75
C LEU A 174 -22.06 -16.24 7.14
N ALA A 175 -22.18 -17.58 7.23
CA ALA A 175 -22.24 -18.29 8.49
C ALA A 175 -20.93 -18.16 9.31
N TRP A 176 -19.77 -18.19 8.64
CA TRP A 176 -18.47 -17.95 9.24
C TRP A 176 -18.32 -16.49 9.68
N ARG A 177 -18.66 -15.52 8.83
CA ARG A 177 -18.61 -14.08 9.17
C ARG A 177 -19.40 -13.74 10.43
N ASP A 178 -20.61 -14.27 10.54
CA ASP A 178 -21.49 -14.04 11.69
C ASP A 178 -21.03 -14.75 12.97
N ASP A 179 -20.19 -15.78 12.87
CA ASP A 179 -19.65 -16.52 14.03
C ASP A 179 -18.30 -15.97 14.51
N ALA A 180 -17.42 -15.63 13.55
CA ALA A 180 -16.02 -15.32 13.81
C ALA A 180 -15.70 -13.82 13.84
N GLU A 181 -16.61 -12.96 13.32
CA GLU A 181 -16.37 -11.52 13.14
C GLU A 181 -14.97 -11.23 12.55
N PRO A 182 -14.63 -11.84 11.39
CA PRO A 182 -13.28 -11.79 10.86
C PRO A 182 -12.93 -10.40 10.33
N TYR A 183 -11.63 -10.13 10.26
CA TYR A 183 -11.06 -8.90 9.71
C TYR A 183 -9.78 -9.19 8.91
N SER A 184 -9.40 -8.32 7.98
CA SER A 184 -8.17 -8.47 7.19
C SER A 184 -6.90 -8.33 8.02
N GLY A 185 -5.84 -9.06 7.66
CA GLY A 185 -4.68 -9.34 8.50
C GLY A 185 -4.94 -10.33 9.65
N GLY A 186 -6.20 -10.72 9.90
CA GLY A 186 -6.60 -11.64 10.96
C GLY A 186 -6.50 -13.13 10.59
N PRO A 187 -6.73 -14.03 11.56
CA PRO A 187 -6.77 -15.47 11.30
C PRO A 187 -7.99 -15.85 10.44
N GLY A 188 -7.76 -16.69 9.43
CA GLY A 188 -8.80 -17.27 8.58
C GLY A 188 -9.69 -18.31 9.29
N PRO A 189 -10.63 -18.95 8.57
CA PRO A 189 -11.59 -19.89 9.16
C PRO A 189 -10.92 -21.15 9.73
N GLU A 190 -11.32 -21.51 10.94
CA GLU A 190 -10.91 -22.76 11.59
C GLU A 190 -11.54 -23.98 10.90
N THR A 191 -10.71 -24.84 10.31
CA THR A 191 -11.20 -25.94 9.48
C THR A 191 -12.04 -26.99 10.23
N ASP A 192 -11.87 -27.12 11.54
CA ASP A 192 -12.65 -28.00 12.42
C ASP A 192 -14.04 -27.44 12.74
N LYS A 193 -14.24 -26.12 12.61
CA LYS A 193 -15.56 -25.47 12.74
C LYS A 193 -16.38 -25.48 11.45
N LEU A 194 -15.77 -25.80 10.30
CA LEU A 194 -16.44 -25.86 9.00
C LEU A 194 -17.77 -26.65 8.99
N PRO A 195 -17.90 -27.83 9.65
CA PRO A 195 -19.18 -28.53 9.71
C PRO A 195 -20.32 -27.72 10.36
N ALA A 196 -20.00 -26.87 11.35
CA ALA A 196 -20.97 -26.01 11.99
C ALA A 196 -21.41 -24.86 11.06
N TYR A 197 -20.47 -24.28 10.31
CA TYR A 197 -20.78 -23.26 9.29
C TYR A 197 -21.68 -23.80 8.19
N ILE A 198 -21.40 -25.01 7.69
CA ILE A 198 -22.25 -25.70 6.71
C ILE A 198 -23.65 -25.95 7.25
N ALA A 199 -23.78 -26.37 8.52
CA ALA A 199 -25.08 -26.59 9.14
C ALA A 199 -25.89 -25.30 9.23
N LYS A 200 -25.26 -24.18 9.61
CA LYS A 200 -25.89 -22.85 9.66
C LYS A 200 -26.26 -22.35 8.27
N ALA A 201 -25.38 -22.50 7.28
CA ALA A 201 -25.63 -22.15 5.88
C ALA A 201 -26.90 -22.83 5.34
N ARG A 202 -27.06 -24.14 5.56
CA ARG A 202 -28.25 -24.88 5.13
C ARG A 202 -29.55 -24.35 5.75
N ILE A 203 -29.50 -23.86 7.00
CA ILE A 203 -30.65 -23.23 7.65
C ILE A 203 -30.95 -21.87 6.99
N MET A 204 -29.92 -21.09 6.68
CA MET A 204 -30.08 -19.79 6.01
C MET A 204 -30.68 -19.96 4.61
N THR A 205 -30.16 -20.89 3.81
CA THR A 205 -30.70 -21.19 2.47
C THR A 205 -32.15 -21.67 2.51
N ALA A 206 -32.55 -22.43 3.53
CA ALA A 206 -33.94 -22.89 3.67
C ALA A 206 -34.94 -21.76 4.02
N ASN A 207 -34.45 -20.61 4.47
CA ASN A 207 -35.25 -19.45 4.88
C ASN A 207 -35.18 -18.27 3.88
N ALA A 208 -34.40 -18.39 2.81
CA ALA A 208 -34.27 -17.41 1.73
C ALA A 208 -35.36 -17.59 0.65
#